data_AF-A0A813PHS5-F1
#
_entry.id   AF-A0A813PHS5-F1
#
_cell.length_a   1.000
_cell.length_b   1.000
_cell.length_c   1.000
_cell.angle_alpha   90.00
_cell.angle_beta   90.00
_cell.angle_gamma   90.00
#
_symmetry.space_group_name_H-M   'P 1'
#
loop_
_entity.id
_entity.type
_entity.pdbx_description
1 polymer ?
#
loop_
_entity_poly.entity_id
_entity_poly.type
_entity_poly.pdbx_seq_one_letter_code
_entity_poly.pdbx_strand_id
1 'polypeptide(L)'
;MAARWSNQFDFVIPTKEQSLIDAYNQWRERADSKICCDYGLHVAITHWDEQVGKDMEILTKEKGVNSFKVFMAYPGTFMLADDDIYQVFAKCRELGAIAMVHAENGSIIKELEKEMSKLGITGPEGHLLSRPEKLEAEATNRAIMIAEQTRCPLYVVHVMSKTAADKIQEARLKGQVVFGEPIAASLGTDGSQYFNKCWHHAAAHVMSPPLRNDATTAPYLMDLLANGSLSTTGTDHCTFNINQKALGKDDFRKIPNGVNGIEERLAVVWTKGVETGKLDINQFVAVTSSNAARIFNIYPKKGRIAVGSDADCLIWDPQATKTISASSHHQACDFNIFEGLHCRGLPVITIVDGKIVYDNGQLNVIQGSGKYLDTACYADSVYQKLNKREIIREQLIKQQHIEREPYTGDVIVISKPVSNGDAKISPKNQAIPSNNEPHAAGFHNRPATRAGARNLFDSSFTLSGDQWDDANLRKTTRVQQPPGGQSKGLW
;
A
#
# COMPACT_ATOMS: atom_id res chain seq x y z
N MET A 1 3.65 -28.69 0.98
CA MET A 1 4.72 -27.68 0.84
C MET A 1 5.57 -28.11 -0.35
N ALA A 2 5.69 -27.28 -1.39
CA ALA A 2 6.70 -27.51 -2.42
C ALA A 2 8.04 -26.99 -1.86
N ALA A 3 9.03 -27.84 -1.62
CA ALA A 3 10.32 -27.44 -1.03
C ALA A 3 11.24 -26.73 -2.05
N ARG A 4 10.72 -25.71 -2.75
CA ARG A 4 11.46 -24.84 -3.68
C ARG A 4 11.85 -23.50 -3.03
N TRP A 5 11.63 -23.35 -1.73
CA TRP A 5 11.86 -22.16 -0.91
C TRP A 5 12.54 -22.59 0.39
N SER A 6 13.30 -21.68 0.97
CA SER A 6 13.94 -21.90 2.28
C SER A 6 13.28 -21.15 3.43
N ASN A 7 12.47 -20.13 3.16
CA ASN A 7 11.88 -19.26 4.17
C ASN A 7 10.50 -18.73 3.76
N GLN A 8 9.59 -18.54 4.72
CA GLN A 8 8.23 -18.03 4.49
C GLN A 8 7.82 -17.00 5.55
N PHE A 9 7.01 -16.01 5.18
CA PHE A 9 6.35 -15.13 6.14
C PHE A 9 4.84 -15.27 5.99
N ASP A 10 4.15 -15.48 7.10
CA ASP A 10 2.70 -15.66 7.15
C ASP A 10 2.04 -14.52 7.94
N PHE A 11 0.72 -14.36 7.81
CA PHE A 11 -0.04 -13.33 8.51
C PHE A 11 -0.90 -13.96 9.62
N VAL A 12 -0.61 -13.58 10.86
CA VAL A 12 -1.52 -13.79 11.98
C VAL A 12 -2.71 -12.85 11.81
N ILE A 13 -3.92 -13.39 11.70
CA ILE A 13 -5.15 -12.59 11.56
C ILE A 13 -6.08 -12.89 12.74
N PRO A 14 -6.14 -12.01 13.75
CA PRO A 14 -7.02 -12.20 14.91
C PRO A 14 -8.49 -12.11 14.47
N THR A 15 -9.36 -12.89 15.11
CA THR A 15 -10.80 -12.62 15.06
C THR A 15 -11.11 -11.34 15.85
N LYS A 16 -12.30 -10.77 15.66
CA LYS A 16 -12.65 -9.46 16.23
C LYS A 16 -12.58 -9.42 17.77
N GLU A 17 -12.84 -10.55 18.42
CA GLU A 17 -12.86 -10.68 19.89
C GLU A 17 -11.55 -11.26 20.46
N GLN A 18 -10.57 -11.59 19.62
CA GLN A 18 -9.35 -12.27 20.02
C GLN A 18 -8.21 -11.27 20.25
N SER A 19 -7.44 -11.43 21.34
CA SER A 19 -6.23 -10.64 21.56
C SER A 19 -5.16 -10.94 20.50
N LEU A 20 -4.25 -10.00 20.23
CA LEU A 20 -3.21 -10.24 19.24
C LEU A 20 -2.25 -11.35 19.71
N ILE A 21 -2.02 -11.44 21.02
CA ILE A 21 -1.13 -12.44 21.63
C ILE A 21 -1.70 -13.84 21.50
N ASP A 22 -3.00 -14.03 21.75
CA ASP A 22 -3.63 -15.34 21.60
C ASP A 22 -3.66 -15.78 20.14
N ALA A 23 -3.96 -14.87 19.22
CA ALA A 23 -3.87 -15.15 17.79
C ALA A 23 -2.44 -15.56 17.41
N TYR A 24 -1.44 -14.82 17.84
CA TYR A 24 -0.03 -15.16 17.59
C TYR A 24 0.33 -16.55 18.11
N ASN A 25 -0.02 -16.86 19.36
CA ASN A 25 0.28 -18.16 19.98
C ASN A 25 -0.40 -19.32 19.23
N GLN A 26 -1.66 -19.15 18.83
CA GLN A 26 -2.36 -20.16 18.03
C GLN A 26 -1.75 -20.37 16.65
N TRP A 27 -1.20 -19.32 16.03
CA TRP A 27 -0.47 -19.44 14.76
C TRP A 27 0.86 -20.19 14.97
N ARG A 28 1.62 -19.85 16.03
CA ARG A 28 2.86 -20.54 16.39
C ARG A 28 2.64 -22.02 16.65
N GLU A 29 1.65 -22.38 17.45
CA GLU A 29 1.31 -23.78 17.76
C GLU A 29 1.00 -24.60 16.49
N ARG A 30 0.24 -24.00 15.56
CA ARG A 30 -0.10 -24.63 14.27
C ARG A 30 1.11 -24.78 13.34
N ALA A 31 2.01 -23.80 13.32
CA ALA A 31 3.14 -23.74 12.39
C ALA A 31 4.36 -24.54 12.87
N ASP A 32 4.77 -24.39 14.14
CA ASP A 32 5.98 -25.00 14.73
C ASP A 32 5.97 -26.54 14.56
N SER A 33 4.79 -27.17 14.60
CA SER A 33 4.63 -28.62 14.45
C SER A 33 4.53 -29.12 13.00
N LYS A 34 4.52 -28.22 12.00
CA LYS A 34 4.20 -28.56 10.59
C LYS A 34 5.22 -28.05 9.58
N ILE A 35 5.80 -26.88 9.83
CA ILE A 35 6.62 -26.18 8.85
C ILE A 35 7.89 -26.97 8.53
N CYS A 36 8.25 -27.08 7.24
CA CYS A 36 9.45 -27.80 6.81
C CYS A 36 10.61 -26.88 6.41
N CYS A 37 10.42 -25.56 6.53
CA CYS A 37 11.41 -24.53 6.29
C CYS A 37 11.23 -23.40 7.32
N ASP A 38 12.23 -22.56 7.50
CA ASP A 38 12.12 -21.47 8.48
C ASP A 38 10.98 -20.50 8.13
N TYR A 39 10.41 -19.86 9.14
CA TYR A 39 9.28 -18.96 8.93
C TYR A 39 9.24 -17.77 9.89
N GLY A 40 8.70 -16.64 9.43
CA GLY A 40 8.39 -15.47 10.25
C GLY A 40 6.89 -15.17 10.26
N LEU A 41 6.46 -14.26 11.13
CA LEU A 41 5.05 -13.87 11.24
C LEU A 41 4.91 -12.34 11.21
N HIS A 42 3.99 -11.88 10.37
CA HIS A 42 3.40 -10.55 10.44
C HIS A 42 2.11 -10.64 11.27
N VAL A 43 1.72 -9.57 11.96
CA VAL A 43 0.47 -9.56 12.75
C VAL A 43 -0.49 -8.51 12.21
N ALA A 44 -1.71 -8.92 11.86
CA ALA A 44 -2.75 -8.02 11.41
C ALA A 44 -3.39 -7.26 12.58
N ILE A 45 -3.62 -5.96 12.37
CA ILE A 45 -4.34 -5.08 13.25
C ILE A 45 -5.72 -4.82 12.62
N THR A 46 -6.75 -5.43 13.19
CA THR A 46 -8.13 -5.43 12.66
C THR A 46 -9.05 -4.46 13.40
N HIS A 47 -8.58 -3.87 14.50
CA HIS A 47 -9.17 -2.78 15.26
C HIS A 47 -8.06 -2.03 16.01
N TRP A 48 -8.35 -0.85 16.56
CA TRP A 48 -7.39 -0.09 17.35
C TRP A 48 -7.96 0.34 18.71
N ASP A 49 -7.18 0.12 19.76
CA ASP A 49 -7.36 0.67 21.11
C ASP A 49 -6.00 0.65 21.86
N GLU A 50 -5.99 1.14 23.11
CA GLU A 50 -4.77 1.13 23.93
C GLU A 50 -4.24 -0.28 24.25
N GLN A 51 -5.12 -1.29 24.32
CA GLN A 51 -4.72 -2.66 24.60
C GLN A 51 -4.00 -3.26 23.39
N VAL A 52 -4.50 -3.04 22.18
CA VAL A 52 -3.82 -3.38 20.92
C VAL A 52 -2.42 -2.75 20.88
N GLY A 53 -2.28 -1.49 21.31
CA GLY A 53 -0.97 -0.84 21.42
C GLY A 53 0.00 -1.55 22.38
N LYS A 54 -0.49 -2.05 23.51
CA LYS A 54 0.31 -2.84 24.48
C LYS A 54 0.66 -4.22 23.93
N ASP A 55 -0.28 -4.89 23.26
CA ASP A 55 -0.04 -6.18 22.62
C ASP A 55 1.04 -6.07 21.53
N MET A 56 1.02 -5.00 20.72
CA MET A 56 2.09 -4.72 19.75
C MET A 56 3.47 -4.57 20.40
N GLU A 57 3.53 -3.97 21.59
CA GLU A 57 4.77 -3.84 22.37
C GLU A 57 5.28 -5.20 22.86
N ILE A 58 4.39 -6.07 23.35
CA ILE A 58 4.76 -7.44 23.73
C ILE A 58 5.24 -8.23 22.50
N LEU A 59 4.53 -8.14 21.37
CA LEU A 59 4.89 -8.83 20.13
C LEU A 59 6.29 -8.42 19.63
N THR A 60 6.60 -7.14 19.69
CA THR A 60 7.90 -6.60 19.25
C THR A 60 9.03 -6.92 20.21
N LYS A 61 8.81 -6.82 21.53
CA LYS A 61 9.86 -7.02 22.54
C LYS A 61 10.12 -8.48 22.89
N GLU A 62 9.09 -9.33 22.85
CA GLU A 62 9.16 -10.68 23.40
C GLU A 62 8.89 -11.79 22.38
N LYS A 63 8.25 -11.47 21.25
CA LYS A 63 7.80 -12.48 20.27
C LYS A 63 8.49 -12.36 18.91
N GLY A 64 9.41 -11.42 18.75
CA GLY A 64 10.22 -11.28 17.54
C GLY A 64 9.42 -10.89 16.30
N VAL A 65 8.43 -10.02 16.45
CA VAL A 65 7.61 -9.49 15.35
C VAL A 65 7.95 -8.02 15.11
N ASN A 66 8.43 -7.65 13.92
CA ASN A 66 8.70 -6.25 13.57
C ASN A 66 7.77 -5.68 12.48
N SER A 67 6.64 -6.33 12.19
CA SER A 67 5.79 -5.96 11.05
C SER A 67 4.31 -6.19 11.33
N PHE A 68 3.50 -5.16 11.05
CA PHE A 68 2.07 -5.13 11.37
C PHE A 68 1.23 -4.76 10.15
N LYS A 69 0.16 -5.51 9.87
CA LYS A 69 -0.70 -5.31 8.69
C LYS A 69 -2.02 -4.64 9.04
N VAL A 70 -2.36 -3.55 8.35
CA VAL A 70 -3.69 -2.93 8.40
C VAL A 70 -4.43 -3.13 7.08
N PHE A 71 -5.75 -2.98 7.12
CA PHE A 71 -6.61 -3.09 5.95
C PHE A 71 -7.39 -1.79 5.74
N MET A 72 -7.36 -1.26 4.51
CA MET A 72 -8.21 -0.15 4.08
C MET A 72 -9.48 -0.64 3.35
N ALA A 73 -9.58 -1.95 3.16
CA ALA A 73 -10.71 -2.65 2.57
C ALA A 73 -11.40 -3.56 3.60
N TYR A 74 -12.45 -4.25 3.17
CA TYR A 74 -13.26 -5.17 3.99
C TYR A 74 -14.07 -4.46 5.10
N PRO A 75 -14.95 -3.50 4.75
CA PRO A 75 -15.73 -2.74 5.72
C PRO A 75 -16.58 -3.65 6.62
N GLY A 76 -16.50 -3.41 7.93
CA GLY A 76 -17.21 -4.18 8.95
C GLY A 76 -16.52 -5.47 9.41
N THR A 77 -15.35 -5.80 8.84
CA THR A 77 -14.55 -6.96 9.28
C THR A 77 -13.14 -6.55 9.67
N PHE A 78 -12.33 -6.04 8.72
CA PHE A 78 -10.92 -5.69 8.97
C PHE A 78 -10.59 -4.22 8.69
N MET A 79 -11.46 -3.48 7.99
CA MET A 79 -11.21 -2.10 7.60
C MET A 79 -11.02 -1.18 8.81
N LEU A 80 -9.89 -0.47 8.83
CA LEU A 80 -9.64 0.63 9.77
C LEU A 80 -9.99 1.99 9.15
N ALA A 81 -10.39 2.93 9.99
CA ALA A 81 -10.53 4.33 9.62
C ALA A 81 -9.16 5.03 9.60
N ASP A 82 -9.07 6.20 8.98
CA ASP A 82 -7.79 6.90 8.77
C ASP A 82 -7.11 7.32 10.10
N ASP A 83 -7.90 7.66 11.11
CA ASP A 83 -7.43 7.98 12.46
C ASP A 83 -6.86 6.74 13.17
N ASP A 84 -7.51 5.58 13.08
CA ASP A 84 -6.97 4.32 13.59
C ASP A 84 -5.68 3.93 12.88
N ILE A 85 -5.63 4.03 11.54
CA ILE A 85 -4.42 3.78 10.75
C ILE A 85 -3.29 4.71 11.18
N TYR A 86 -3.59 6.00 11.41
CA TYR A 86 -2.62 6.95 11.93
C TYR A 86 -2.05 6.50 13.28
N GLN A 87 -2.89 6.06 14.21
CA GLN A 87 -2.42 5.59 15.52
C GLN A 87 -1.57 4.32 15.41
N VAL A 88 -1.98 3.35 14.58
CA VAL A 88 -1.20 2.13 14.33
C VAL A 88 0.17 2.48 13.72
N PHE A 89 0.22 3.38 12.74
CA PHE A 89 1.48 3.78 12.10
C PHE A 89 2.38 4.55 13.07
N ALA A 90 1.81 5.42 13.91
CA ALA A 90 2.55 6.09 14.97
C ALA A 90 3.14 5.07 15.97
N LYS A 91 2.38 4.06 16.38
CA LYS A 91 2.87 3.00 17.27
C LYS A 91 3.94 2.14 16.59
N CYS A 92 3.79 1.81 15.31
CA CYS A 92 4.84 1.12 14.53
C CYS A 92 6.14 1.94 14.49
N ARG A 93 6.04 3.27 14.30
CA ARG A 93 7.20 4.16 14.34
C ARG A 93 7.88 4.16 15.71
N GLU A 94 7.11 4.25 16.80
CA GLU A 94 7.59 4.17 18.18
C GLU A 94 8.36 2.87 18.44
N LEU A 95 7.76 1.74 18.08
CA LEU A 95 8.31 0.40 18.34
C LEU A 95 9.47 0.00 17.40
N GLY A 96 9.74 0.76 16.34
CA GLY A 96 10.72 0.37 15.33
C GLY A 96 10.23 -0.72 14.38
N ALA A 97 8.92 -0.89 14.23
CA ALA A 97 8.28 -1.87 13.36
C ALA A 97 7.79 -1.27 12.03
N ILE A 98 7.78 -2.05 10.95
CA ILE A 98 7.26 -1.62 9.65
C ILE A 98 5.74 -1.79 9.57
N ALA A 99 5.05 -0.75 9.09
CA ALA A 99 3.63 -0.83 8.81
C ALA A 99 3.40 -1.44 7.42
N MET A 100 2.50 -2.41 7.32
CA MET A 100 2.07 -3.06 6.08
C MET A 100 0.61 -2.69 5.81
N VAL A 101 0.23 -2.49 4.56
CA VAL A 101 -1.14 -2.06 4.21
C VAL A 101 -1.70 -2.83 3.03
N HIS A 102 -2.89 -3.42 3.23
CA HIS A 102 -3.77 -3.76 2.12
C HIS A 102 -4.52 -2.49 1.69
N ALA A 103 -4.14 -1.94 0.53
CA ALA A 103 -4.54 -0.62 0.10
C ALA A 103 -5.57 -0.67 -1.04
N GLU A 104 -6.85 -0.82 -0.70
CA GLU A 104 -7.97 -0.51 -1.59
C GLU A 104 -9.02 0.34 -0.84
N ASN A 105 -9.79 1.18 -1.54
CA ASN A 105 -10.85 1.96 -0.91
C ASN A 105 -12.09 1.09 -0.59
N GLY A 106 -12.14 0.53 0.61
CA GLY A 106 -13.22 -0.39 1.02
C GLY A 106 -14.63 0.20 0.97
N SER A 107 -14.77 1.49 1.25
CA SER A 107 -16.08 2.17 1.22
C SER A 107 -16.65 2.23 -0.19
N ILE A 108 -15.82 2.60 -1.18
CA ILE A 108 -16.27 2.67 -2.57
C ILE A 108 -16.46 1.26 -3.15
N ILE A 109 -15.58 0.30 -2.82
CA ILE A 109 -15.74 -1.10 -3.25
C ILE A 109 -17.11 -1.63 -2.84
N LYS A 110 -17.54 -1.40 -1.59
CA LYS A 110 -18.84 -1.84 -1.09
C LYS A 110 -20.01 -1.27 -1.92
N GLU A 111 -19.92 -0.03 -2.35
CA GLU A 111 -20.96 0.58 -3.18
C GLU A 111 -20.94 0.03 -4.62
N LEU A 112 -19.76 -0.14 -5.22
CA LEU A 112 -19.63 -0.73 -6.55
C LEU A 112 -20.04 -2.20 -6.57
N GLU A 113 -19.80 -2.98 -5.51
CA GLU A 113 -20.28 -4.35 -5.37
C GLU A 113 -21.82 -4.41 -5.37
N LYS A 114 -22.49 -3.46 -4.69
CA LYS A 114 -23.95 -3.33 -4.75
C LYS A 114 -24.40 -2.93 -6.15
N GLU A 115 -23.68 -2.04 -6.81
CA GLU A 115 -23.98 -1.60 -8.18
C GLU A 115 -23.91 -2.79 -9.16
N MET A 116 -22.82 -3.56 -9.16
CA MET A 116 -22.67 -4.75 -10.01
C MET A 116 -23.81 -5.75 -9.76
N SER A 117 -24.15 -5.99 -8.50
CA SER A 117 -25.27 -6.87 -8.13
C SER A 117 -26.62 -6.34 -8.64
N LYS A 118 -26.88 -5.03 -8.58
CA LYS A 118 -28.11 -4.42 -9.14
C LYS A 118 -28.19 -4.53 -10.66
N LEU A 119 -27.04 -4.52 -11.35
CA LEU A 119 -26.95 -4.73 -12.79
C LEU A 119 -27.09 -6.22 -13.19
N GLY A 120 -27.25 -7.13 -12.23
CA GLY A 120 -27.33 -8.57 -12.48
C GLY A 120 -25.98 -9.24 -12.76
N ILE A 121 -24.87 -8.53 -12.52
CA ILE A 121 -23.52 -9.06 -12.69
C ILE A 121 -23.16 -9.80 -11.40
N THR A 122 -23.27 -11.12 -11.43
CA THR A 122 -23.01 -11.99 -10.27
C THR A 122 -21.81 -12.93 -10.46
N GLY A 123 -21.25 -13.01 -11.68
CA GLY A 123 -20.08 -13.82 -11.99
C GLY A 123 -18.76 -13.19 -11.52
N PRO A 124 -17.64 -13.94 -11.59
CA PRO A 124 -16.32 -13.49 -11.13
C PRO A 124 -15.84 -12.18 -11.76
N GLU A 125 -16.27 -11.84 -12.96
CA GLU A 125 -16.00 -10.54 -13.60
C GLU A 125 -16.52 -9.35 -12.79
N GLY A 126 -17.63 -9.54 -12.06
CA GLY A 126 -18.16 -8.53 -11.13
C GLY A 126 -17.15 -8.15 -10.04
N HIS A 127 -16.26 -9.06 -9.64
CA HIS A 127 -15.22 -8.82 -8.64
C HIS A 127 -14.16 -7.83 -9.13
N LEU A 128 -13.73 -7.95 -10.39
CA LEU A 128 -12.82 -6.99 -11.00
C LEU A 128 -13.52 -5.64 -11.23
N LEU A 129 -14.74 -5.67 -11.75
CA LEU A 129 -15.51 -4.47 -12.08
C LEU A 129 -15.87 -3.64 -10.83
N SER A 130 -16.08 -4.28 -9.67
CA SER A 130 -16.34 -3.58 -8.42
C SER A 130 -15.09 -3.00 -7.74
N ARG A 131 -13.90 -3.29 -8.27
CA ARG A 131 -12.59 -2.90 -7.69
C ARG A 131 -11.66 -2.32 -8.77
N PRO A 132 -12.03 -1.25 -9.49
CA PRO A 132 -11.16 -0.66 -10.51
C PRO A 132 -9.84 -0.18 -9.88
N GLU A 133 -8.75 -0.22 -10.65
CA GLU A 133 -7.39 0.04 -10.13
C GLU A 133 -7.21 1.40 -9.46
N LYS A 134 -8.02 2.39 -9.83
CA LYS A 134 -8.02 3.72 -9.21
C LYS A 134 -8.31 3.66 -7.70
N LEU A 135 -9.05 2.66 -7.23
CA LEU A 135 -9.32 2.47 -5.79
C LEU A 135 -8.11 1.92 -5.04
N GLU A 136 -7.28 1.11 -5.71
CA GLU A 136 -5.99 0.67 -5.17
C GLU A 136 -5.02 1.84 -5.12
N ALA A 137 -4.96 2.65 -6.19
CA ALA A 137 -4.09 3.82 -6.27
C ALA A 137 -4.44 4.91 -5.25
N GLU A 138 -5.74 5.21 -5.06
CA GLU A 138 -6.21 6.17 -4.07
C GLU A 138 -5.80 5.75 -2.65
N ALA A 139 -6.12 4.51 -2.26
CA ALA A 139 -5.79 4.00 -0.94
C ALA A 139 -4.27 3.90 -0.73
N THR A 140 -3.51 3.51 -1.75
CA THR A 140 -2.04 3.51 -1.72
C THR A 140 -1.52 4.92 -1.44
N ASN A 141 -1.98 5.92 -2.18
CA ASN A 141 -1.60 7.31 -1.96
C ASN A 141 -1.98 7.80 -0.56
N ARG A 142 -3.19 7.48 -0.08
CA ARG A 142 -3.65 7.88 1.26
C ARG A 142 -2.82 7.23 2.37
N ALA A 143 -2.53 5.93 2.28
CA ALA A 143 -1.65 5.25 3.24
C ALA A 143 -0.24 5.87 3.26
N ILE A 144 0.31 6.19 2.09
CA ILE A 144 1.61 6.87 1.96
C ILE A 144 1.60 8.23 2.69
N MET A 145 0.53 9.02 2.52
CA MET A 145 0.39 10.31 3.21
C MET A 145 0.31 10.15 4.74
N ILE A 146 -0.48 9.19 5.23
CA ILE A 146 -0.58 8.91 6.67
C ILE A 146 0.77 8.43 7.24
N ALA A 147 1.47 7.56 6.51
CA ALA A 147 2.81 7.09 6.87
C ALA A 147 3.83 8.24 6.92
N GLU A 148 3.73 9.20 6.00
CA GLU A 148 4.56 10.41 6.03
C GLU A 148 4.30 11.27 7.26
N GLN A 149 3.03 11.51 7.63
CA GLN A 149 2.69 12.31 8.81
C GLN A 149 3.16 11.65 10.12
N THR A 150 3.05 10.33 10.20
CA THR A 150 3.52 9.55 11.37
C THR A 150 5.01 9.26 11.33
N ARG A 151 5.66 9.47 10.17
CA ARG A 151 7.07 9.13 9.87
C ARG A 151 7.36 7.64 9.97
N CYS A 152 6.33 6.82 9.77
CA CYS A 152 6.40 5.38 9.77
C CYS A 152 6.91 4.88 8.40
N PRO A 153 7.82 3.91 8.34
CA PRO A 153 8.10 3.21 7.09
C PRO A 153 6.89 2.38 6.67
N LEU A 154 6.55 2.42 5.39
CA LEU A 154 5.36 1.76 4.83
C LEU A 154 5.74 0.65 3.84
N TYR A 155 5.04 -0.47 3.93
CA TYR A 155 5.11 -1.59 2.99
C TYR A 155 3.73 -1.83 2.39
N VAL A 156 3.56 -1.54 1.10
CA VAL A 156 2.33 -1.80 0.37
C VAL A 156 2.38 -3.25 -0.13
N VAL A 157 1.58 -4.11 0.49
CA VAL A 157 1.48 -5.53 0.10
C VAL A 157 0.73 -5.68 -1.20
N HIS A 158 0.95 -6.80 -1.90
CA HIS A 158 0.23 -7.23 -3.11
C HIS A 158 -0.17 -6.08 -4.06
N VAL A 159 0.83 -5.40 -4.63
CA VAL A 159 0.65 -4.35 -5.64
C VAL A 159 0.22 -5.03 -6.94
N MET A 160 -1.02 -4.78 -7.36
CA MET A 160 -1.66 -5.44 -8.49
C MET A 160 -1.77 -4.54 -9.72
N SER A 161 -1.71 -3.22 -9.57
CA SER A 161 -1.91 -2.25 -10.66
C SER A 161 -0.73 -1.32 -10.92
N LYS A 162 -0.70 -0.80 -12.15
CA LYS A 162 0.25 0.25 -12.54
C LYS A 162 0.03 1.52 -11.75
N THR A 163 -1.23 1.95 -11.61
CA THR A 163 -1.55 3.21 -10.94
C THR A 163 -1.18 3.20 -9.46
N ALA A 164 -1.29 2.07 -8.76
CA ALA A 164 -0.78 1.95 -7.39
C ALA A 164 0.76 1.94 -7.35
N ALA A 165 1.39 1.22 -8.28
CA ALA A 165 2.85 1.19 -8.38
C ALA A 165 3.46 2.58 -8.70
N ASP A 166 2.78 3.39 -9.51
CA ASP A 166 3.14 4.78 -9.79
C ASP A 166 3.14 5.63 -8.53
N LYS A 167 2.16 5.46 -7.65
CA LYS A 167 2.11 6.19 -6.36
C LYS A 167 3.28 5.83 -5.45
N ILE A 168 3.69 4.56 -5.45
CA ILE A 168 4.88 4.10 -4.71
C ILE A 168 6.15 4.72 -5.32
N GLN A 169 6.27 4.73 -6.66
CA GLN A 169 7.39 5.36 -7.35
C GLN A 169 7.47 6.87 -7.04
N GLU A 170 6.36 7.60 -7.18
CA GLU A 170 6.27 9.03 -6.86
C GLU A 170 6.71 9.33 -5.43
N ALA A 171 6.26 8.53 -4.46
CA ALA A 171 6.64 8.65 -3.06
C ALA A 171 8.14 8.43 -2.83
N ARG A 172 8.70 7.39 -3.47
CA ARG A 172 10.13 7.07 -3.38
C ARG A 172 11.00 8.15 -4.04
N LEU A 173 10.56 8.74 -5.14
CA LEU A 173 11.23 9.88 -5.78
C LEU A 173 11.26 11.12 -4.87
N LYS A 174 10.23 11.33 -4.05
CA LYS A 174 10.20 12.35 -2.98
C LYS A 174 11.04 11.96 -1.75
N GLY A 175 11.70 10.80 -1.79
CA GLY A 175 12.55 10.28 -0.72
C GLY A 175 11.78 9.62 0.42
N GLN A 176 10.47 9.40 0.32
CA GLN A 176 9.70 8.72 1.36
C GLN A 176 10.15 7.27 1.53
N VAL A 177 9.93 6.69 2.72
CA VAL A 177 10.37 5.32 3.04
C VAL A 177 9.21 4.37 2.80
N VAL A 178 8.97 4.08 1.52
CA VAL A 178 7.88 3.22 1.05
C VAL A 178 8.45 2.07 0.24
N PHE A 179 7.96 0.86 0.51
CA PHE A 179 8.26 -0.37 -0.22
C PHE A 179 6.98 -0.88 -0.87
N GLY A 180 7.10 -1.49 -2.05
CA GLY A 180 5.99 -2.12 -2.76
C GLY A 180 6.31 -3.58 -3.09
N GLU A 181 5.33 -4.44 -2.91
CA GLU A 181 5.41 -5.89 -3.16
C GLU A 181 4.39 -6.31 -4.22
N PRO A 182 4.78 -6.39 -5.51
CA PRO A 182 4.02 -7.19 -6.46
C PRO A 182 4.10 -8.68 -6.08
N ILE A 183 3.13 -9.46 -6.55
CA ILE A 183 3.08 -10.90 -6.28
C ILE A 183 3.21 -11.71 -7.55
N ALA A 184 3.53 -13.00 -7.40
CA ALA A 184 3.63 -13.93 -8.53
C ALA A 184 2.42 -13.83 -9.48
N ALA A 185 1.20 -13.67 -8.94
CA ALA A 185 -0.02 -13.55 -9.72
C ALA A 185 -0.01 -12.30 -10.63
N SER A 186 0.29 -11.11 -10.11
CA SER A 186 0.32 -9.86 -10.90
C SER A 186 1.48 -9.77 -11.89
N LEU A 187 2.49 -10.61 -11.74
CA LEU A 187 3.65 -10.71 -12.65
C LEU A 187 3.51 -11.82 -13.70
N GLY A 188 2.69 -12.84 -13.41
CA GLY A 188 2.62 -14.07 -14.21
C GLY A 188 1.35 -14.24 -15.02
N THR A 189 0.24 -13.61 -14.62
CA THR A 189 -1.07 -13.69 -15.29
C THR A 189 -1.80 -12.33 -15.21
N ASP A 190 -3.03 -12.25 -15.74
CA ASP A 190 -3.80 -11.01 -15.85
C ASP A 190 -5.30 -11.21 -15.58
N GLY A 191 -6.06 -10.11 -15.58
CA GLY A 191 -7.48 -10.08 -15.27
C GLY A 191 -8.40 -10.60 -16.38
N SER A 192 -7.87 -10.95 -17.56
CA SER A 192 -8.71 -11.52 -18.64
C SER A 192 -9.33 -12.85 -18.23
N GLN A 193 -8.71 -13.54 -17.27
CA GLN A 193 -9.17 -14.81 -16.72
C GLN A 193 -10.55 -14.72 -16.06
N TYR A 194 -10.95 -13.55 -15.55
CA TYR A 194 -12.29 -13.34 -14.97
C TYR A 194 -13.41 -13.44 -15.99
N PHE A 195 -13.12 -13.24 -17.29
CA PHE A 195 -14.10 -13.28 -18.37
C PHE A 195 -14.16 -14.65 -19.07
N ASN A 196 -13.47 -15.65 -18.53
CA ASN A 196 -13.51 -17.01 -19.07
C ASN A 196 -14.95 -17.58 -18.98
N LYS A 197 -15.40 -18.25 -20.04
CA LYS A 197 -16.74 -18.87 -20.08
C LYS A 197 -16.91 -19.99 -19.05
N CYS A 198 -15.82 -20.64 -18.65
CA CYS A 198 -15.82 -21.58 -17.55
C CYS A 198 -15.81 -20.81 -16.22
N TRP A 199 -16.94 -20.83 -15.51
CA TRP A 199 -17.06 -20.21 -14.19
C TRP A 199 -15.98 -20.71 -13.22
N HIS A 200 -15.63 -22.01 -13.26
CA HIS A 200 -14.60 -22.57 -12.39
C HIS A 200 -13.25 -21.89 -12.60
N HIS A 201 -12.86 -21.72 -13.87
CA HIS A 201 -11.61 -21.05 -14.26
C HIS A 201 -11.60 -19.59 -13.80
N ALA A 202 -12.70 -18.87 -14.04
CA ALA A 202 -12.81 -17.47 -13.67
C ALA A 202 -12.77 -17.27 -12.14
N ALA A 203 -13.50 -18.10 -11.39
CA ALA A 203 -13.55 -18.05 -9.92
C ALA A 203 -12.20 -18.40 -9.26
N ALA A 204 -11.41 -19.29 -9.88
CA ALA A 204 -10.08 -19.66 -9.41
C ALA A 204 -9.11 -18.47 -9.32
N HIS A 205 -9.32 -17.43 -10.14
CA HIS A 205 -8.48 -16.22 -10.18
C HIS A 205 -8.95 -15.12 -9.22
N VAL A 206 -10.05 -15.31 -8.49
CA VAL A 206 -10.61 -14.28 -7.59
C VAL A 206 -9.73 -14.09 -6.36
N MET A 207 -9.16 -12.89 -6.25
CA MET A 207 -8.38 -12.39 -5.11
C MET A 207 -8.50 -10.86 -5.02
N SER A 208 -8.07 -10.25 -3.90
CA SER A 208 -8.19 -8.81 -3.67
C SER A 208 -6.83 -8.21 -3.23
N PRO A 209 -6.30 -7.19 -3.94
CA PRO A 209 -6.86 -6.56 -5.14
C PRO A 209 -6.92 -7.54 -6.33
N PRO A 210 -7.83 -7.35 -7.30
CA PRO A 210 -7.97 -8.26 -8.42
C PRO A 210 -6.83 -8.13 -9.42
N LEU A 211 -6.56 -9.19 -10.17
CA LEU A 211 -5.69 -9.15 -11.35
C LEU A 211 -6.22 -8.11 -12.34
N ARG A 212 -5.33 -7.34 -12.96
CA ARG A 212 -5.73 -6.25 -13.87
C ARG A 212 -5.85 -6.76 -15.29
N ASN A 213 -6.91 -6.38 -15.99
CA ASN A 213 -7.19 -6.83 -17.35
C ASN A 213 -6.28 -6.19 -18.41
N ASP A 214 -5.58 -5.10 -18.07
CA ASP A 214 -4.56 -4.54 -18.95
C ASP A 214 -3.34 -5.48 -19.00
N ALA A 215 -3.18 -6.16 -20.15
CA ALA A 215 -2.08 -7.10 -20.43
C ALA A 215 -0.68 -6.49 -20.26
N THR A 216 -0.56 -5.16 -20.27
CA THR A 216 0.72 -4.47 -20.06
C THR A 216 1.01 -4.20 -18.57
N THR A 217 0.15 -4.63 -17.65
CA THR A 217 0.37 -4.50 -16.19
C THR A 217 1.55 -5.33 -15.71
N ALA A 218 1.57 -6.63 -15.99
CA ALA A 218 2.66 -7.52 -15.57
C ALA A 218 4.05 -7.06 -16.04
N PRO A 219 4.30 -6.73 -17.33
CA PRO A 219 5.61 -6.24 -17.75
C PRO A 219 5.96 -4.90 -17.12
N TYR A 220 5.00 -4.02 -16.85
CA TYR A 220 5.23 -2.74 -16.18
C TYR A 220 5.63 -2.91 -14.72
N LEU A 221 4.94 -3.77 -13.97
CA LEU A 221 5.32 -4.11 -12.59
C LEU A 221 6.71 -4.74 -12.54
N MET A 222 7.08 -5.55 -13.54
CA MET A 222 8.42 -6.10 -13.66
C MET A 222 9.48 -5.01 -13.94
N ASP A 223 9.18 -4.00 -14.77
CA ASP A 223 10.08 -2.86 -15.00
C ASP A 223 10.29 -2.04 -13.71
N LEU A 224 9.25 -1.89 -12.89
CA LEU A 224 9.34 -1.22 -11.60
C LEU A 224 10.09 -2.05 -10.54
N LEU A 225 10.09 -3.37 -10.63
CA LEU A 225 11.01 -4.23 -9.86
C LEU A 225 12.46 -4.02 -10.31
N ALA A 226 12.69 -4.02 -11.62
CA ALA A 226 14.03 -3.85 -12.20
C ALA A 226 14.67 -2.50 -11.83
N ASN A 227 13.88 -1.42 -11.84
CA ASN A 227 14.38 -0.09 -11.50
C ASN A 227 14.38 0.20 -9.97
N GLY A 228 13.90 -0.73 -9.14
CA GLY A 228 13.89 -0.61 -7.69
C GLY A 228 12.79 0.30 -7.12
N SER A 229 11.77 0.66 -7.91
CA SER A 229 10.55 1.32 -7.41
C SER A 229 9.70 0.35 -6.58
N LEU A 230 9.59 -0.89 -7.04
CA LEU A 230 9.07 -2.03 -6.28
C LEU A 230 10.26 -2.81 -5.70
N SER A 231 10.10 -3.41 -4.52
CA SER A 231 11.24 -3.83 -3.69
C SER A 231 11.35 -5.34 -3.52
N THR A 232 10.24 -6.06 -3.50
CA THR A 232 10.16 -7.48 -3.13
C THR A 232 9.11 -8.19 -3.98
N THR A 233 9.09 -9.53 -3.93
CA THR A 233 8.05 -10.34 -4.56
C THR A 233 7.44 -11.30 -3.54
N GLY A 234 6.12 -11.21 -3.37
CA GLY A 234 5.33 -12.13 -2.55
C GLY A 234 4.50 -13.09 -3.40
N THR A 235 3.58 -13.81 -2.77
CA THR A 235 2.61 -14.68 -3.48
C THR A 235 1.18 -14.47 -3.05
N ASP A 236 0.96 -13.92 -1.86
CA ASP A 236 -0.37 -13.89 -1.21
C ASP A 236 -1.05 -15.28 -1.28
N HIS A 237 -0.28 -16.31 -0.91
CA HIS A 237 -0.70 -17.70 -1.09
C HIS A 237 -1.85 -18.02 -0.14
N CYS A 238 -3.05 -18.09 -0.69
CA CYS A 238 -4.30 -18.29 0.05
C CYS A 238 -5.23 -19.14 -0.82
N THR A 239 -5.11 -20.46 -0.71
CA THR A 239 -5.76 -21.36 -1.66
C THR A 239 -7.08 -21.90 -1.16
N PHE A 240 -8.05 -21.95 -2.07
CA PHE A 240 -9.35 -22.59 -1.86
C PHE A 240 -9.65 -23.53 -3.02
N ASN A 241 -10.03 -24.77 -2.73
CA ASN A 241 -10.48 -25.70 -3.75
C ASN A 241 -11.72 -25.18 -4.48
N ILE A 242 -12.00 -25.72 -5.66
CA ILE A 242 -13.10 -25.21 -6.48
C ILE A 242 -14.47 -25.32 -5.78
N ASN A 243 -14.65 -26.36 -4.96
CA ASN A 243 -15.86 -26.54 -4.15
C ASN A 243 -16.04 -25.43 -3.09
N GLN A 244 -14.95 -24.89 -2.54
CA GLN A 244 -14.97 -23.75 -1.62
C GLN A 244 -15.21 -22.45 -2.39
N LYS A 245 -14.58 -22.27 -3.56
CA LYS A 245 -14.87 -21.16 -4.47
C LYS A 245 -16.36 -21.09 -4.85
N ALA A 246 -16.99 -22.25 -5.05
CA ALA A 246 -18.40 -22.38 -5.42
C ALA A 246 -19.42 -21.83 -4.39
N LEU A 247 -18.98 -21.45 -3.18
CA LEU A 247 -19.81 -20.67 -2.24
C LEU A 247 -20.35 -19.37 -2.87
N GLY A 248 -19.62 -18.80 -3.84
CA GLY A 248 -20.04 -17.61 -4.58
C GLY A 248 -20.48 -17.87 -6.02
N LYS A 249 -20.94 -19.09 -6.36
CA LYS A 249 -21.36 -19.44 -7.73
C LYS A 249 -22.45 -18.52 -8.29
N ASP A 250 -23.34 -18.03 -7.43
CA ASP A 250 -24.43 -17.12 -7.80
C ASP A 250 -24.21 -15.68 -7.29
N ASP A 251 -23.06 -15.40 -6.66
CA ASP A 251 -22.72 -14.11 -6.06
C ASP A 251 -21.20 -14.00 -5.83
N PHE A 252 -20.50 -13.29 -6.72
CA PHE A 252 -19.04 -13.14 -6.67
C PHE A 252 -18.49 -12.65 -5.32
N ARG A 253 -19.28 -11.87 -4.56
CA ARG A 253 -18.90 -11.32 -3.26
C ARG A 253 -18.70 -12.41 -2.20
N LYS A 254 -19.25 -13.60 -2.44
CA LYS A 254 -19.13 -14.78 -1.56
C LYS A 254 -18.04 -15.75 -2.00
N ILE A 255 -17.34 -15.48 -3.11
CA ILE A 255 -16.20 -16.29 -3.53
C ILE A 255 -15.06 -16.02 -2.54
N PRO A 256 -14.52 -17.04 -1.83
CA PRO A 256 -13.34 -16.88 -1.01
C PRO A 256 -12.17 -16.32 -1.82
N ASN A 257 -11.58 -15.23 -1.36
CA ASN A 257 -10.55 -14.50 -2.07
C ASN A 257 -9.17 -15.12 -1.80
N GLY A 258 -8.44 -15.43 -2.87
CA GLY A 258 -7.07 -15.95 -2.77
C GLY A 258 -6.71 -16.90 -3.91
N VAL A 259 -5.40 -17.04 -4.16
CA VAL A 259 -4.83 -17.81 -5.25
C VAL A 259 -3.61 -18.64 -4.80
N ASN A 260 -3.18 -19.57 -5.66
CA ASN A 260 -1.92 -20.27 -5.51
C ASN A 260 -0.74 -19.39 -5.98
N GLY A 261 0.48 -19.83 -5.66
CA GLY A 261 1.67 -19.16 -6.21
C GLY A 261 2.94 -19.38 -5.40
N ILE A 262 2.82 -19.97 -4.19
CA ILE A 262 3.98 -20.24 -3.36
C ILE A 262 4.99 -21.08 -4.12
N GLU A 263 4.58 -22.11 -4.88
CA GLU A 263 5.50 -22.97 -5.65
C GLU A 263 6.02 -22.31 -6.95
N GLU A 264 5.26 -21.40 -7.53
CA GLU A 264 5.52 -20.89 -8.87
C GLU A 264 6.37 -19.62 -8.88
N ARG A 265 6.39 -18.86 -7.78
CA ARG A 265 6.95 -17.49 -7.74
C ARG A 265 8.34 -17.36 -8.37
N LEU A 266 9.33 -18.16 -7.97
CA LEU A 266 10.68 -18.02 -8.51
C LEU A 266 10.73 -18.31 -10.01
N ALA A 267 10.04 -19.35 -10.49
CA ALA A 267 10.02 -19.71 -11.91
C ALA A 267 9.29 -18.65 -12.74
N VAL A 268 8.19 -18.09 -12.22
CA VAL A 268 7.45 -16.99 -12.86
C VAL A 268 8.32 -15.74 -12.94
N VAL A 269 8.93 -15.31 -11.84
CA VAL A 269 9.79 -14.10 -11.80
C VAL A 269 11.02 -14.29 -12.69
N TRP A 270 11.64 -15.47 -12.70
CA TRP A 270 12.75 -15.77 -13.60
C TRP A 270 12.32 -15.70 -15.08
N THR A 271 11.26 -16.42 -15.44
CA THR A 271 10.78 -16.49 -16.83
C THR A 271 10.29 -15.13 -17.34
N LYS A 272 9.61 -14.34 -16.51
CA LYS A 272 9.03 -13.06 -16.92
C LYS A 272 10.01 -11.89 -16.75
N GLY A 273 11.02 -12.03 -15.89
CA GLY A 273 11.99 -10.99 -15.57
C GLY A 273 13.37 -11.23 -16.18
N VAL A 274 14.02 -12.34 -15.82
CA VAL A 274 15.40 -12.64 -16.26
C VAL A 274 15.46 -13.03 -17.73
N GLU A 275 14.62 -13.98 -18.16
CA GLU A 275 14.61 -14.47 -19.55
C GLU A 275 14.17 -13.40 -20.56
N THR A 276 13.41 -12.41 -20.11
CA THR A 276 12.97 -11.27 -20.95
C THR A 276 13.98 -10.13 -20.97
N GLY A 277 15.06 -10.21 -20.18
CA GLY A 277 16.08 -9.17 -20.06
C GLY A 277 15.66 -7.96 -19.21
N LYS A 278 14.54 -8.03 -18.48
CA LYS A 278 14.13 -6.96 -17.56
C LYS A 278 14.92 -6.98 -16.26
N LEU A 279 15.26 -8.17 -15.76
CA LEU A 279 16.09 -8.36 -14.57
C LEU A 279 17.41 -9.02 -14.96
N ASP A 280 18.50 -8.58 -14.36
CA ASP A 280 19.69 -9.41 -14.26
C ASP A 280 19.55 -10.45 -13.11
N ILE A 281 20.48 -11.39 -13.04
CA ILE A 281 20.46 -12.45 -12.02
C ILE A 281 20.64 -11.92 -10.59
N ASN A 282 21.31 -10.79 -10.40
CA ASN A 282 21.54 -10.19 -9.09
C ASN A 282 20.28 -9.47 -8.60
N GLN A 283 19.56 -8.80 -9.50
CA GLN A 283 18.25 -8.21 -9.25
C GLN A 283 17.22 -9.29 -8.94
N PHE A 284 17.24 -10.43 -9.66
CA PHE A 284 16.41 -11.59 -9.33
C PHE A 284 16.64 -12.05 -7.87
N VAL A 285 17.89 -12.22 -7.44
CA VAL A 285 18.21 -12.55 -6.05
C VAL A 285 17.72 -11.46 -5.08
N ALA A 286 17.90 -10.19 -5.43
CA ALA A 286 17.50 -9.08 -4.58
C ALA A 286 15.98 -9.06 -4.31
N VAL A 287 15.16 -9.14 -5.36
CA VAL A 287 13.68 -9.04 -5.23
C VAL A 287 13.03 -10.32 -4.73
N THR A 288 13.73 -11.45 -4.77
CA THR A 288 13.19 -12.74 -4.31
C THR A 288 13.64 -13.15 -2.91
N SER A 289 14.75 -12.59 -2.40
CA SER A 289 15.27 -12.90 -1.06
C SER A 289 15.93 -11.72 -0.35
N SER A 290 16.99 -11.10 -0.91
CA SER A 290 17.85 -10.20 -0.14
C SER A 290 17.14 -8.94 0.37
N ASN A 291 16.22 -8.37 -0.41
CA ASN A 291 15.49 -7.17 -0.01
C ASN A 291 14.50 -7.47 1.12
N ALA A 292 13.77 -8.58 1.04
CA ALA A 292 12.88 -9.03 2.12
C ALA A 292 13.68 -9.29 3.41
N ALA A 293 14.84 -9.95 3.30
CA ALA A 293 15.70 -10.20 4.45
C ALA A 293 16.20 -8.91 5.12
N ARG A 294 16.50 -7.86 4.34
CA ARG A 294 16.87 -6.55 4.89
C ARG A 294 15.69 -5.84 5.54
N ILE A 295 14.56 -5.76 4.84
CA ILE A 295 13.34 -5.08 5.31
C ILE A 295 12.85 -5.67 6.63
N PHE A 296 12.81 -7.00 6.74
CA PHE A 296 12.35 -7.72 7.94
C PHE A 296 13.48 -8.06 8.92
N ASN A 297 14.66 -7.47 8.75
CA ASN A 297 15.79 -7.53 9.69
C ASN A 297 16.37 -8.93 10.00
N ILE A 298 16.49 -9.77 8.97
CA ILE A 298 17.11 -11.10 9.04
C ILE A 298 18.29 -11.24 8.08
N TYR A 299 18.80 -10.14 7.52
CA TYR A 299 20.00 -10.12 6.68
C TYR A 299 21.27 -9.86 7.54
N PRO A 300 22.43 -10.51 7.27
CA PRO A 300 22.69 -11.46 6.21
C PRO A 300 22.43 -12.93 6.59
N LYS A 301 21.82 -13.21 7.76
CA LYS A 301 21.49 -14.58 8.19
C LYS A 301 20.71 -15.32 7.10
N LYS A 302 19.72 -14.66 6.49
CA LYS A 302 19.00 -15.09 5.29
C LYS A 302 19.29 -14.17 4.10
N GLY A 303 19.06 -14.69 2.88
CA GLY A 303 19.08 -13.89 1.65
C GLY A 303 20.48 -13.50 1.13
N ARG A 304 21.54 -14.16 1.61
CA ARG A 304 22.92 -14.02 1.11
C ARG A 304 23.67 -15.34 1.24
N ILE A 305 24.50 -15.67 0.25
CA ILE A 305 25.51 -16.73 0.35
C ILE A 305 26.80 -16.08 0.85
N ALA A 306 27.11 -16.29 2.13
CA ALA A 306 28.34 -15.81 2.76
C ALA A 306 28.68 -16.67 3.99
N VAL A 307 29.94 -16.66 4.41
CA VAL A 307 30.34 -17.29 5.67
C VAL A 307 29.55 -16.65 6.82
N GLY A 308 28.91 -17.49 7.64
CA GLY A 308 28.07 -17.07 8.76
C GLY A 308 26.58 -16.90 8.44
N SER A 309 26.17 -16.97 7.18
CA SER A 309 24.75 -17.06 6.78
C SER A 309 24.23 -18.48 6.96
N ASP A 310 22.91 -18.63 7.13
CA ASP A 310 22.28 -19.94 7.19
C ASP A 310 22.42 -20.65 5.83
N ALA A 311 22.59 -21.98 5.87
CA ALA A 311 22.78 -22.81 4.69
C ALA A 311 21.45 -23.09 3.96
N ASP A 312 20.80 -22.01 3.55
CA ASP A 312 19.53 -21.96 2.83
C ASP A 312 19.79 -21.58 1.37
N CYS A 313 19.97 -22.58 0.52
CA CYS A 313 20.47 -22.40 -0.83
C CYS A 313 19.59 -23.10 -1.88
N LEU A 314 19.56 -22.53 -3.07
CA LEU A 314 18.96 -23.16 -4.25
C LEU A 314 20.07 -23.40 -5.27
N ILE A 315 20.16 -24.63 -5.77
CA ILE A 315 20.88 -24.90 -7.01
C ILE A 315 19.88 -24.68 -8.14
N TRP A 316 20.13 -23.63 -8.92
CA TRP A 316 19.23 -23.15 -9.95
C TRP A 316 19.78 -23.52 -11.33
N ASP A 317 19.00 -24.25 -12.11
CA ASP A 317 19.32 -24.52 -13.52
C ASP A 317 18.56 -23.50 -14.39
N PRO A 318 19.25 -22.53 -15.03
CA PRO A 318 18.63 -21.54 -15.90
C PRO A 318 18.11 -22.15 -17.21
N GLN A 319 18.51 -23.37 -17.57
CA GLN A 319 18.10 -24.06 -18.80
C GLN A 319 16.92 -25.01 -18.57
N ALA A 320 16.71 -25.47 -17.34
CA ALA A 320 15.61 -26.34 -17.00
C ALA A 320 14.25 -25.67 -17.32
N THR A 321 13.37 -26.44 -17.94
CA THR A 321 12.03 -25.98 -18.33
C THR A 321 10.93 -26.81 -17.70
N LYS A 322 9.78 -26.19 -17.41
CA LYS A 322 8.55 -26.90 -17.07
C LYS A 322 7.35 -26.14 -17.63
N THR A 323 6.29 -26.86 -17.94
CA THR A 323 4.96 -26.27 -18.08
C THR A 323 4.25 -26.41 -16.75
N ILE A 324 3.81 -25.31 -16.16
CA ILE A 324 3.10 -25.35 -14.87
C ILE A 324 1.75 -26.06 -15.06
N SER A 325 1.46 -27.01 -14.19
CA SER A 325 0.16 -27.69 -14.14
C SER A 325 -0.23 -28.08 -12.72
N ALA A 326 -1.51 -27.90 -12.37
CA ALA A 326 -2.11 -28.40 -11.13
C ALA A 326 -1.94 -29.92 -10.98
N SER A 327 -1.88 -30.67 -12.09
CA SER A 327 -1.64 -32.12 -12.06
C SER A 327 -0.25 -32.53 -11.53
N SER A 328 0.69 -31.58 -11.45
CA SER A 328 2.11 -31.83 -11.15
C SER A 328 2.68 -30.96 -10.04
N HIS A 329 1.91 -30.01 -9.50
CA HIS A 329 2.36 -29.17 -8.39
C HIS A 329 2.31 -29.95 -7.06
N HIS A 330 2.91 -29.39 -6.01
CA HIS A 330 2.93 -29.95 -4.65
C HIS A 330 2.01 -29.18 -3.69
N GLN A 331 1.09 -28.38 -4.25
CA GLN A 331 0.08 -27.64 -3.50
C GLN A 331 -1.14 -28.55 -3.32
N ALA A 332 -1.90 -28.33 -2.24
CA ALA A 332 -3.09 -29.14 -1.95
C ALA A 332 -4.32 -28.69 -2.77
N CYS A 333 -4.23 -27.54 -3.45
CA CYS A 333 -5.33 -26.97 -4.21
C CYS A 333 -5.53 -27.68 -5.55
N ASP A 334 -6.77 -27.80 -6.00
CA ASP A 334 -7.15 -28.49 -7.24
C ASP A 334 -6.98 -27.65 -8.53
N PHE A 335 -6.32 -26.50 -8.45
CA PHE A 335 -6.11 -25.59 -9.58
C PHE A 335 -4.74 -24.87 -9.51
N ASN A 336 -4.33 -24.29 -10.63
CA ASN A 336 -3.16 -23.42 -10.71
C ASN A 336 -3.45 -22.20 -11.62
N ILE A 337 -3.34 -20.96 -11.14
CA ILE A 337 -3.56 -19.75 -11.95
C ILE A 337 -2.54 -19.56 -13.08
N PHE A 338 -1.45 -20.33 -13.06
CA PHE A 338 -0.43 -20.35 -14.09
C PHE A 338 -0.51 -21.61 -14.97
N GLU A 339 -1.66 -22.30 -15.00
CA GLU A 339 -1.85 -23.50 -15.81
C GLU A 339 -1.41 -23.28 -17.27
N GLY A 340 -0.56 -24.17 -17.79
CA GLY A 340 -0.05 -24.09 -19.15
C GLY A 340 1.08 -23.06 -19.35
N LEU A 341 1.45 -22.26 -18.34
CA LEU A 341 2.56 -21.33 -18.45
C LEU A 341 3.87 -22.12 -18.59
N HIS A 342 4.56 -21.92 -19.72
CA HIS A 342 5.90 -22.43 -19.93
C HIS A 342 6.91 -21.57 -19.18
N CYS A 343 7.63 -22.18 -18.25
CA CYS A 343 8.68 -21.56 -17.46
C CYS A 343 10.05 -22.16 -17.79
N ARG A 344 11.06 -21.29 -17.80
CA ARG A 344 12.47 -21.63 -17.84
C ARG A 344 13.15 -21.12 -16.58
N GLY A 345 14.23 -21.76 -16.17
CA GLY A 345 14.86 -21.50 -14.88
C GLY A 345 14.10 -22.19 -13.76
N LEU A 346 14.69 -23.23 -13.17
CA LEU A 346 14.07 -23.99 -12.10
C LEU A 346 15.07 -24.34 -10.99
N PRO A 347 14.61 -24.44 -9.74
CA PRO A 347 15.43 -25.04 -8.69
C PRO A 347 15.49 -26.55 -8.95
N VAL A 348 16.70 -27.08 -9.09
CA VAL A 348 16.96 -28.53 -9.21
C VAL A 348 17.25 -29.16 -7.86
N ILE A 349 17.88 -28.40 -6.95
CA ILE A 349 18.13 -28.80 -5.57
C ILE A 349 17.77 -27.64 -4.65
N THR A 350 17.09 -27.93 -3.55
CA THR A 350 16.87 -26.98 -2.45
C THR A 350 17.52 -27.50 -1.18
N ILE A 351 18.29 -26.63 -0.54
CA ILE A 351 18.99 -26.87 0.71
C ILE A 351 18.38 -25.93 1.77
N VAL A 352 17.98 -26.49 2.91
CA VAL A 352 17.45 -25.74 4.07
C VAL A 352 18.18 -26.20 5.32
N ASP A 353 18.73 -25.27 6.09
CA ASP A 353 19.55 -25.56 7.27
C ASP A 353 20.65 -26.61 6.98
N GLY A 354 21.26 -26.51 5.79
CA GLY A 354 22.32 -27.41 5.32
C GLY A 354 21.87 -28.80 4.86
N LYS A 355 20.57 -29.07 4.79
CA LYS A 355 20.00 -30.37 4.38
C LYS A 355 19.32 -30.26 3.03
N ILE A 356 19.57 -31.22 2.14
CA ILE A 356 18.85 -31.32 0.86
C ILE A 356 17.41 -31.74 1.15
N VAL A 357 16.47 -30.82 0.91
CA VAL A 357 15.03 -31.04 1.14
C VAL A 357 14.24 -31.24 -0.16
N TYR A 358 14.85 -30.91 -1.29
CA TYR A 358 14.33 -31.16 -2.62
C TYR A 358 15.47 -31.52 -3.54
N ASP A 359 15.29 -32.58 -4.32
CA ASP A 359 16.25 -33.03 -5.33
C ASP A 359 15.48 -33.58 -6.53
N ASN A 360 15.61 -32.93 -7.69
CA ASN A 360 15.10 -33.39 -8.98
C ASN A 360 13.64 -33.90 -8.96
N GLY A 361 12.74 -33.13 -8.32
CA GLY A 361 11.32 -33.46 -8.26
C GLY A 361 10.89 -34.24 -7.01
N GLN A 362 11.83 -34.71 -6.19
CA GLN A 362 11.53 -35.45 -4.96
C GLN A 362 11.66 -34.57 -3.73
N LEU A 363 10.68 -34.66 -2.83
CA LEU A 363 10.67 -33.96 -1.54
C LEU A 363 11.23 -34.86 -0.43
N ASN A 364 12.28 -34.39 0.23
CA ASN A 364 12.94 -35.05 1.36
C ASN A 364 12.86 -34.15 2.60
N VAL A 365 11.65 -33.79 3.00
CA VAL A 365 11.37 -32.88 4.12
C VAL A 365 11.01 -33.63 5.40
N ILE A 366 11.33 -33.03 6.54
CA ILE A 366 10.87 -33.49 7.85
C ILE A 366 9.86 -32.46 8.36
N GLN A 367 8.66 -32.93 8.67
CA GLN A 367 7.62 -32.07 9.23
C GLN A 367 8.10 -31.46 10.56
N GLY A 368 7.94 -30.14 10.72
CA GLY A 368 8.37 -29.41 11.93
C GLY A 368 9.88 -29.16 12.01
N SER A 369 10.63 -29.34 10.91
CA SER A 369 12.08 -29.06 10.90
C SER A 369 12.42 -27.58 10.80
N GLY A 370 11.49 -26.76 10.29
CA GLY A 370 11.70 -25.32 10.17
C GLY A 370 11.57 -24.62 11.52
N LYS A 371 12.28 -23.50 11.65
CA LYS A 371 12.34 -22.71 12.88
C LYS A 371 11.65 -21.37 12.69
N TYR A 372 11.03 -20.90 13.77
CA TYR A 372 10.53 -19.53 13.82
C TYR A 372 11.71 -18.54 13.81
N LEU A 373 11.61 -17.53 12.94
CA LEU A 373 12.59 -16.46 12.78
C LEU A 373 12.17 -15.26 13.62
N ASP A 374 13.00 -14.94 14.60
CA ASP A 374 12.91 -13.67 15.33
C ASP A 374 13.30 -12.51 14.40
N THR A 375 12.38 -11.56 14.25
CA THR A 375 12.56 -10.34 13.46
C THR A 375 12.68 -9.14 14.37
N ALA A 376 13.92 -8.77 14.70
CA ALA A 376 14.17 -7.63 15.58
C ALA A 376 13.69 -6.31 14.97
N CYS A 377 13.21 -5.40 15.82
CA CYS A 377 12.82 -4.04 15.42
C CYS A 377 14.03 -3.18 14.99
N TYR A 378 13.74 -2.00 14.45
CA TYR A 378 14.71 -0.99 13.99
C TYR A 378 15.68 -1.52 12.92
N ALA A 379 15.16 -2.24 11.91
CA ALA A 379 15.94 -2.69 10.77
C ALA A 379 16.73 -1.53 10.15
N ASP A 380 18.06 -1.61 10.11
CA ASP A 380 18.92 -0.50 9.66
C ASP A 380 18.58 -0.04 8.24
N SER A 381 18.31 -0.97 7.33
CA SER A 381 17.91 -0.66 5.94
C SER A 381 16.61 0.16 5.83
N VAL A 382 15.81 0.18 6.90
CA VAL A 382 14.53 0.90 6.97
C VAL A 382 14.67 2.16 7.84
N TYR A 383 15.21 2.01 9.06
CA TYR A 383 15.18 3.03 10.11
C TYR A 383 16.37 3.97 10.15
N GLN A 384 17.54 3.57 9.64
CA GLN A 384 18.77 4.37 9.80
C GLN A 384 18.60 5.79 9.24
N LYS A 385 17.99 5.93 8.06
CA LYS A 385 17.69 7.23 7.45
C LYS A 385 16.55 7.98 8.14
N LEU A 386 15.55 7.27 8.65
CA LEU A 386 14.41 7.88 9.36
C LEU A 386 14.85 8.52 10.68
N ASN A 387 15.74 7.84 11.42
CA ASN A 387 16.25 8.35 12.69
C ASN A 387 17.06 9.64 12.49
N LYS A 388 17.89 9.72 11.44
CA LYS A 388 18.59 10.97 11.08
C LYS A 388 17.62 12.07 10.65
N ARG A 389 16.57 11.75 9.89
CA ARG A 389 15.53 12.73 9.48
C ARG A 389 14.79 13.31 10.67
N GLU A 390 14.50 12.50 11.68
CA GLU A 390 13.82 12.96 12.89
C GLU A 390 14.65 14.01 13.65
N ILE A 391 15.93 13.75 13.85
CA ILE A 391 16.85 14.70 14.51
C ILE A 391 16.87 16.05 13.78
N ILE A 392 16.98 16.03 12.45
CA ILE A 392 16.98 17.26 11.63
C ILE A 392 15.63 17.97 11.73
N ARG A 393 14.52 17.22 11.66
CA ARG A 393 13.18 17.78 11.75
C ARG A 393 12.95 18.49 13.09
N GLU A 394 13.30 17.87 14.21
CA GLU A 394 13.16 18.49 15.53
C GLU A 394 13.94 19.81 15.64
N GLN A 395 15.14 19.86 15.06
CA GLN A 395 15.93 21.09 14.99
C GLN A 395 15.24 22.16 14.15
N LEU A 396 14.73 21.80 12.96
CA LEU A 396 14.02 22.73 12.08
C LEU A 396 12.71 23.25 12.71
N ILE A 397 11.94 22.40 13.39
CA ILE A 397 10.72 22.81 14.09
C ILE A 397 11.04 23.82 15.20
N LYS A 398 12.09 23.55 15.99
CA LYS A 398 12.55 24.48 17.03
C LYS A 398 12.98 25.83 16.44
N GLN A 399 13.60 25.84 15.25
CA GLN A 399 13.98 27.07 14.54
C GLN A 399 12.77 27.83 13.96
N GLN A 400 11.71 27.13 13.58
CA GLN A 400 10.47 27.74 13.07
C GLN A 400 9.57 28.26 14.20
N HIS A 401 9.84 27.90 15.46
CA HIS A 401 9.12 28.44 16.60
C HIS A 401 9.39 29.95 16.70
N ILE A 402 8.35 30.74 16.51
CA ILE A 402 8.39 32.19 16.69
C ILE A 402 7.89 32.49 18.10
N GLU A 403 8.80 32.93 18.96
CA GLU A 403 8.43 33.52 20.25
C GLU A 403 7.65 34.81 19.98
N ARG A 404 6.43 34.88 20.51
CA ARG A 404 5.56 36.04 20.37
C ARG A 404 5.29 36.61 21.75
N GLU A 405 5.16 37.93 21.83
CA GLU A 405 4.63 38.56 23.03
C GLU A 405 3.23 38.00 23.36
N PRO A 406 2.88 37.84 24.65
CA PRO A 406 1.54 37.43 25.04
C PRO A 406 0.49 38.37 24.45
N TYR A 407 -0.59 37.83 23.90
CA TYR A 407 -1.71 38.64 23.43
C TYR A 407 -2.39 39.32 24.62
N THR A 408 -2.39 40.66 24.63
CA THR A 408 -2.97 41.51 25.69
C THR A 408 -4.29 42.16 25.32
N GLY A 409 -4.78 41.95 24.10
CA GLY A 409 -6.06 42.51 23.64
C GLY A 409 -7.28 41.81 24.22
N ASP A 410 -8.45 42.39 24.01
CA ASP A 410 -9.71 41.79 24.44
C ASP A 410 -9.97 40.46 23.71
N VAL A 411 -10.53 39.49 24.44
CA VAL A 411 -11.00 38.21 23.89
C VAL A 411 -12.51 38.17 24.05
N ILE A 412 -13.25 38.00 22.94
CA ILE A 412 -14.71 37.87 23.00
C ILE A 412 -15.11 36.62 23.80
N VAL A 413 -16.08 36.77 24.68
CA VAL A 413 -16.65 35.63 25.42
C VAL A 413 -17.74 34.99 24.56
N ILE A 414 -17.45 33.84 23.96
CA ILE A 414 -18.45 33.02 23.28
C ILE A 414 -19.22 32.23 24.34
N SER A 415 -20.46 32.63 24.60
CA SER A 415 -21.33 31.93 25.56
C SER A 415 -21.83 30.61 24.96
N LYS A 416 -21.26 29.52 25.48
CA LYS A 416 -21.48 28.07 25.21
C LYS A 416 -20.76 27.49 23.97
N PRO A 417 -20.08 26.33 24.13
CA PRO A 417 -19.63 25.54 23.00
C PRO A 417 -20.84 24.86 22.34
N VAL A 418 -21.06 25.16 21.07
CA VAL A 418 -21.95 24.38 20.21
C VAL A 418 -21.22 23.08 19.90
N SER A 419 -21.72 21.96 20.41
CA SER A 419 -21.34 20.64 19.92
C SER A 419 -21.47 20.62 18.40
N ASN A 420 -20.40 20.28 17.70
CA ASN A 420 -20.24 20.29 16.24
C ASN A 420 -21.55 20.04 15.45
N GLY A 421 -21.99 21.06 14.71
CA GLY A 421 -23.05 20.96 13.71
C GLY A 421 -24.01 22.15 13.74
N ASP A 422 -23.88 23.04 12.76
CA ASP A 422 -24.83 24.09 12.38
C ASP A 422 -24.95 25.33 13.28
N ALA A 423 -24.04 26.29 13.08
CA ALA A 423 -24.22 27.67 13.54
C ALA A 423 -24.58 28.61 12.37
N LYS A 424 -25.85 29.01 12.29
CA LYS A 424 -26.24 30.25 11.61
C LYS A 424 -25.87 31.43 12.50
N ILE A 425 -25.03 32.32 11.98
CA ILE A 425 -24.52 33.51 12.66
C ILE A 425 -25.52 34.66 12.52
N SER A 426 -25.96 35.23 13.65
CA SER A 426 -26.62 36.54 13.69
C SER A 426 -25.99 37.37 14.82
N PRO A 427 -25.35 38.53 14.53
CA PRO A 427 -24.81 39.39 15.57
C PRO A 427 -25.95 40.08 16.34
N LYS A 428 -25.94 39.99 17.67
CA LYS A 428 -26.83 40.79 18.53
C LYS A 428 -26.33 42.24 18.57
N ASN A 429 -27.26 43.17 18.33
CA ASN A 429 -27.10 44.62 18.49
C ASN A 429 -26.49 44.99 19.84
N GLN A 430 -25.32 45.62 19.83
CA GLN A 430 -24.89 46.48 20.93
C GLN A 430 -25.25 47.93 20.59
N ALA A 431 -25.87 48.60 21.56
CA ALA A 431 -26.36 49.97 21.46
C ALA A 431 -25.22 50.97 21.26
N ILE A 432 -25.44 51.91 20.34
CA ILE A 432 -24.54 53.00 19.99
C ILE A 432 -24.63 54.09 21.07
N PRO A 433 -23.55 54.50 21.75
CA PRO A 433 -23.52 55.75 22.46
C PRO A 433 -23.34 56.89 21.44
N SER A 434 -24.30 57.81 21.42
CA SER A 434 -24.22 59.07 20.69
C SER A 434 -23.16 59.97 21.31
N ASN A 435 -22.09 60.28 20.57
CA ASN A 435 -21.26 61.46 20.85
C ASN A 435 -20.84 62.11 19.52
N ASN A 436 -21.30 63.35 19.36
CA ASN A 436 -20.92 64.30 18.32
C ASN A 436 -19.49 64.80 18.60
N GLU A 437 -18.52 64.45 17.75
CA GLU A 437 -17.34 65.28 17.47
C GLU A 437 -16.80 65.02 16.04
N PRO A 438 -16.17 66.01 15.38
CA PRO A 438 -15.91 65.99 13.94
C PRO A 438 -14.57 65.34 13.56
N HIS A 439 -14.60 64.51 12.51
CA HIS A 439 -13.49 64.08 11.65
C HIS A 439 -12.18 63.58 12.28
N ALA A 440 -12.08 62.25 12.41
CA ALA A 440 -10.86 61.52 12.04
C ALA A 440 -11.22 60.45 11.00
N ALA A 441 -10.81 60.65 9.75
CA ALA A 441 -11.12 59.78 8.63
C ALA A 441 -10.30 58.48 8.72
N GLY A 442 -10.87 57.47 9.39
CA GLY A 442 -10.39 56.09 9.34
C GLY A 442 -10.52 55.50 7.94
N PHE A 443 -9.51 54.72 7.54
CA PHE A 443 -9.18 54.33 6.17
C PHE A 443 -10.23 53.46 5.42
N HIS A 444 -11.37 53.09 6.01
CA HIS A 444 -12.42 52.32 5.31
C HIS A 444 -13.83 52.61 5.84
N ASN A 445 -14.54 53.56 5.22
CA ASN A 445 -16.00 53.61 5.28
C ASN A 445 -16.55 53.85 3.87
N ARG A 446 -17.10 52.79 3.25
CA ARG A 446 -17.86 52.90 1.99
C ARG A 446 -19.36 52.94 2.30
N PRO A 447 -20.14 53.84 1.69
CA PRO A 447 -21.60 53.84 1.85
C PRO A 447 -22.22 52.56 1.25
N ALA A 448 -23.33 52.10 1.84
CA ALA A 448 -24.15 51.05 1.25
C ALA A 448 -24.75 51.51 -0.09
N THR A 449 -24.86 50.61 -1.06
CA THR A 449 -25.59 50.88 -2.30
C THR A 449 -27.09 51.05 -2.01
N ARG A 450 -27.83 51.69 -2.92
CA ARG A 450 -29.27 51.99 -2.79
C ARG A 450 -30.18 50.79 -2.48
N ALA A 451 -29.69 49.55 -2.63
CA ALA A 451 -30.42 48.32 -2.32
C ALA A 451 -30.03 47.66 -0.97
N GLY A 452 -29.18 48.30 -0.16
CA GLY A 452 -28.94 47.91 1.24
C GLY A 452 -28.11 46.63 1.46
N ALA A 453 -27.48 46.05 0.43
CA ALA A 453 -26.60 44.89 0.56
C ALA A 453 -25.21 45.15 -0.06
N ARG A 454 -24.17 44.48 0.47
CA ARG A 454 -22.81 44.52 -0.08
C ARG A 454 -22.75 43.71 -1.38
N ASN A 455 -22.30 44.33 -2.47
CA ASN A 455 -22.00 43.61 -3.70
C ASN A 455 -20.67 42.86 -3.53
N LEU A 456 -20.71 41.53 -3.55
CA LEU A 456 -19.53 40.66 -3.36
C LEU A 456 -18.73 40.42 -4.66
N PHE A 457 -19.23 40.90 -5.81
CA PHE A 457 -18.56 40.73 -7.11
C PHE A 457 -17.84 41.99 -7.61
N ASP A 458 -17.87 43.10 -6.85
CA ASP A 458 -17.04 44.28 -7.14
C ASP A 458 -15.62 44.08 -6.58
N SER A 459 -14.63 43.96 -7.48
CA SER A 459 -13.22 43.92 -7.10
C SER A 459 -12.76 45.26 -6.53
N SER A 460 -11.99 45.23 -5.44
CA SER A 460 -11.32 46.40 -4.86
C SER A 460 -10.03 46.80 -5.58
N PHE A 461 -9.72 46.17 -6.72
CA PHE A 461 -8.52 46.46 -7.48
C PHE A 461 -8.72 47.71 -8.36
N THR A 462 -8.27 48.86 -7.85
CA THR A 462 -8.11 50.09 -8.64
C THR A 462 -6.63 50.38 -8.81
N LEU A 463 -6.15 50.30 -10.05
CA LEU A 463 -4.83 50.84 -10.44
C LEU A 463 -4.95 52.36 -10.52
N SER A 464 -4.89 53.02 -9.37
CA SER A 464 -4.79 54.47 -9.28
C SER A 464 -3.72 54.82 -8.26
N GLY A 465 -2.52 55.08 -8.77
CA GLY A 465 -1.34 55.51 -8.05
C GLY A 465 -0.13 55.41 -8.98
N ASP A 466 0.70 56.46 -9.04
CA ASP A 466 1.92 56.49 -9.84
C ASP A 466 2.80 55.28 -9.46
N GLN A 467 3.20 54.51 -10.46
CA GLN A 467 4.10 53.37 -10.32
C GLN A 467 5.55 53.83 -10.51
N TRP A 468 6.46 53.19 -9.78
CA TRP A 468 7.89 53.56 -9.76
C TRP A 468 8.59 53.44 -11.14
N ASP A 469 7.95 52.77 -12.09
CA ASP A 469 8.38 52.54 -13.46
C ASP A 469 7.66 53.39 -14.52
N ASP A 470 6.72 54.26 -14.12
CA ASP A 470 6.01 55.19 -15.04
C ASP A 470 6.95 56.20 -15.71
N ALA A 471 8.13 56.47 -15.11
CA ALA A 471 9.14 57.36 -15.68
C ALA A 471 10.05 56.70 -16.74
N ASN A 472 9.97 55.38 -16.93
CA ASN A 472 10.83 54.64 -17.86
C ASN A 472 10.06 54.15 -19.09
N LEU A 473 9.98 55.00 -20.12
CA LEU A 473 9.48 54.63 -21.45
C LEU A 473 10.34 53.52 -22.08
N ARG A 474 9.99 52.24 -21.86
CA ARG A 474 10.47 51.14 -22.70
C ARG A 474 9.84 51.26 -24.08
N LYS A 475 10.66 51.42 -25.12
CA LYS A 475 10.22 51.34 -26.52
C LYS A 475 9.66 49.95 -26.78
N THR A 476 8.34 49.83 -26.94
CA THR A 476 7.69 48.59 -27.34
C THR A 476 7.59 48.52 -28.86
N THR A 477 8.14 47.45 -29.45
CA THR A 477 7.97 47.09 -30.85
C THR A 477 6.56 46.52 -31.03
N ARG A 478 5.75 47.16 -31.88
CA ARG A 478 4.39 46.71 -32.20
C ARG A 478 4.47 45.49 -33.12
N VAL A 479 4.33 44.29 -32.57
CA VAL A 479 4.19 43.06 -33.38
C VAL A 479 2.76 43.03 -33.93
N GLN A 480 2.62 43.32 -35.22
CA GLN A 480 1.40 43.02 -35.97
C GLN A 480 1.39 41.52 -36.31
N GLN A 481 0.26 40.88 -36.01
CA GLN A 481 -0.13 39.49 -36.32
C GLN A 481 0.25 38.42 -35.27
N PRO A 482 -0.71 37.93 -34.47
CA PRO A 482 -0.56 36.67 -33.74
C PRO A 482 -0.66 35.46 -34.71
N PRO A 483 0.13 34.39 -34.52
CA PRO A 483 0.04 33.19 -35.33
C PRO A 483 -1.18 32.36 -34.91
N GLY A 484 -2.33 32.70 -35.49
CA GLY A 484 -3.58 31.94 -35.41
C GLY A 484 -4.19 31.88 -36.80
N GLY A 485 -4.05 30.73 -37.45
CA GLY A 485 -4.42 30.49 -38.84
C GLY A 485 -5.87 30.88 -39.16
N GLN A 486 -6.04 31.42 -40.36
CA GLN A 486 -7.31 31.83 -40.95
C GLN A 486 -8.31 30.68 -41.00
N SER A 487 -9.52 30.93 -40.49
CA SER A 487 -10.72 30.18 -40.84
C SER A 487 -11.19 30.65 -42.23
N LYS A 488 -11.31 29.72 -43.19
CA LYS A 488 -12.08 29.93 -44.43
C LYS A 488 -13.24 28.94 -44.42
N GLY A 489 -14.46 29.48 -44.37
CA GLY A 489 -15.69 28.73 -44.61
C GLY A 489 -16.11 28.74 -46.08
N LEU A 490 -17.11 27.89 -46.38
CA LEU A 490 -17.85 27.67 -47.64
C LEU A 490 -17.05 26.85 -48.66
N TRP A 491 -17.36 25.58 -48.97
CA TRP A 491 -18.67 24.97 -49.31
C TRP A 491 -18.87 23.59 -48.68
#